data_AF-B8C0J7-F1
#
_entry.id   AF-B8C0J7-F1
#
_cell.length_a   1.000
_cell.length_b   1.000
_cell.length_c   1.000
_cell.angle_alpha   90.00
_cell.angle_beta   90.00
_cell.angle_gamma   90.00
#
_symmetry.space_group_name_H-M   'P 1'
#
loop_
_entity.id
_entity.type
_entity.pdbx_description
1 polymer ?
#
loop_
_entity_poly.entity_id
_entity_poly.type
_entity_poly.pdbx_seq_one_letter_code
_entity_poly.pdbx_strand_id
1 'polypeptide(L)'
;MSYNQNYNSRGASPPLSYYIQPRQRLNTLLAVHSVSSFIIGALGYLNPNTASLFFSVESPREMGVARVLSRLYCALIFAQGIMIWRARKINDGEIKRAFILAYFVCFLFSTVAVIMEHLSNEGIVDGKFFGVMKIAVMMGLTVGYGWFTFFQPPATFALAAHHQY
;
A
#
# COMPACT_ATOMS: atom_id res chain seq x y z
N MET A 1 12.62 21.00 -6.62
CA MET A 1 11.17 21.28 -6.69
C MET A 1 10.87 22.34 -5.63
N SER A 2 10.98 23.62 -6.00
CA SER A 2 10.94 24.73 -5.03
C SER A 2 9.49 25.00 -4.65
N TYR A 3 9.11 24.67 -3.42
CA TYR A 3 7.78 24.95 -2.86
C TYR A 3 7.70 26.45 -2.64
N ASN A 4 6.79 27.12 -3.36
CA ASN A 4 6.62 28.57 -3.33
C ASN A 4 6.08 28.97 -1.95
N GLN A 5 6.98 29.30 -1.01
CA GLN A 5 6.69 29.70 0.38
C GLN A 5 5.89 31.01 0.51
N ASN A 6 5.61 31.71 -0.60
CA ASN A 6 4.99 33.02 -0.62
C ASN A 6 3.49 33.07 -0.34
N TYR A 7 2.81 31.93 -0.14
CA TYR A 7 1.38 31.95 0.19
C TYR A 7 1.09 32.22 1.67
N ASN A 8 2.02 31.93 2.58
CA ASN A 8 1.82 32.10 4.02
C ASN A 8 1.91 33.56 4.50
N SER A 9 2.46 34.47 3.71
CA SER A 9 2.72 35.86 4.12
C SER A 9 1.55 36.83 3.92
N ARG A 10 0.40 36.39 3.39
CA ARG A 10 -0.72 37.31 3.06
C ARG A 10 -2.10 36.93 3.58
N GLY A 11 -2.25 35.89 4.41
CA GLY A 11 -3.57 35.47 4.91
C GLY A 11 -4.55 35.01 3.81
N ALA A 12 -4.06 34.81 2.58
CA ALA A 12 -4.85 34.32 1.46
C ALA A 12 -4.99 32.81 1.56
N SER A 13 -6.22 32.31 1.61
CA SER A 13 -6.50 30.88 1.53
C SER A 13 -5.90 30.27 0.26
N PRO A 14 -5.22 29.11 0.32
CA PRO A 14 -4.67 28.44 -0.86
C PRO A 14 -5.72 28.24 -1.96
N PRO A 15 -5.34 28.33 -3.25
CA PRO A 15 -6.28 28.13 -4.36
C PRO A 15 -6.83 26.69 -4.34
N LEU A 16 -8.07 26.48 -4.78
CA LEU A 16 -8.72 25.15 -4.81
C LEU A 16 -7.88 24.06 -5.51
N SER A 17 -7.11 24.44 -6.54
CA SER A 17 -6.17 23.56 -7.24
C SER A 17 -5.13 22.92 -6.31
N TYR A 18 -4.73 23.62 -5.25
CA TYR A 18 -3.82 23.14 -4.21
C TYR A 18 -4.37 21.92 -3.48
N TYR A 19 -5.69 21.84 -3.25
CA TYR A 19 -6.33 20.72 -2.54
C TYR A 19 -6.72 19.58 -3.48
N ILE A 20 -7.05 19.90 -4.74
CA ILE A 20 -7.46 18.92 -5.74
C ILE A 20 -6.29 18.02 -6.16
N GLN A 21 -5.10 18.60 -6.35
CA GLN A 21 -3.92 17.83 -6.81
C GLN A 21 -3.52 16.71 -5.82
N PRO A 22 -3.39 16.97 -4.51
CA PRO A 22 -3.10 15.92 -3.53
C PRO A 22 -4.17 14.82 -3.43
N ARG A 23 -5.46 15.20 -3.49
CA ARG A 23 -6.57 14.24 -3.49
C ARG A 23 -6.54 13.31 -4.70
N GLN A 24 -6.26 13.87 -5.88
CA GLN A 24 -6.09 13.08 -7.11
C GLN A 24 -4.93 12.09 -6.98
N ARG A 25 -3.78 12.53 -6.46
CA ARG A 25 -2.62 11.64 -6.23
C ARG A 25 -2.95 10.50 -5.27
N LEU A 26 -3.62 10.78 -4.15
CA LEU A 26 -4.06 9.76 -3.21
C LEU A 26 -5.06 8.79 -3.85
N ASN A 27 -6.04 9.31 -4.59
CA ASN A 27 -7.00 8.48 -5.30
C ASN A 27 -6.33 7.58 -6.36
N THR A 28 -5.32 8.09 -7.07
CA THR A 28 -4.53 7.31 -8.02
C THR A 28 -3.73 6.22 -7.31
N LEU A 29 -3.07 6.53 -6.18
CA LEU A 29 -2.36 5.53 -5.38
C LEU A 29 -3.30 4.39 -4.95
N LEU A 30 -4.47 4.74 -4.41
CA LEU A 30 -5.47 3.77 -3.99
C LEU A 30 -6.05 2.98 -5.17
N ALA A 31 -6.28 3.64 -6.31
CA ALA A 31 -6.76 2.97 -7.52
C ALA A 31 -5.76 1.92 -8.02
N VAL A 32 -4.49 2.32 -8.16
CA VAL A 32 -3.41 1.43 -8.61
C VAL A 32 -3.26 0.28 -7.62
N HIS A 33 -3.17 0.55 -6.32
CA HIS A 33 -3.05 -0.49 -5.31
C HIS A 33 -4.23 -1.46 -5.35
N SER A 34 -5.46 -0.96 -5.41
CA SER A 34 -6.65 -1.81 -5.50
C SER A 34 -6.65 -2.72 -6.74
N VAL A 35 -6.34 -2.17 -7.92
CA VAL A 35 -6.27 -2.96 -9.17
C VAL A 35 -5.17 -4.00 -9.10
N SER A 36 -3.97 -3.63 -8.64
CA SER A 36 -2.86 -4.56 -8.43
C SER A 36 -3.24 -5.67 -7.44
N SER A 37 -3.91 -5.34 -6.34
CA SER A 37 -4.39 -6.29 -5.34
C SER A 37 -5.42 -7.28 -5.93
N PHE A 38 -6.34 -6.81 -6.78
CA PHE A 38 -7.25 -7.73 -7.47
C PHE A 38 -6.52 -8.69 -8.38
N ILE A 39 -5.60 -8.19 -9.20
CA ILE A 39 -4.86 -9.02 -10.16
C ILE A 39 -3.98 -10.03 -9.42
N ILE A 40 -3.13 -9.56 -8.51
CA ILE A 40 -2.18 -10.41 -7.78
C ILE A 40 -2.93 -11.40 -6.88
N GLY A 41 -3.95 -10.92 -6.16
CA GLY A 41 -4.75 -11.75 -5.26
C GLY A 41 -5.52 -12.85 -6.02
N ALA A 42 -6.19 -12.51 -7.13
CA ALA A 42 -6.93 -13.50 -7.91
C ALA A 42 -6.00 -14.52 -8.58
N LEU A 43 -4.94 -14.05 -9.27
CA LEU A 43 -4.01 -14.93 -9.98
C LEU A 43 -3.26 -15.85 -9.00
N GLY A 44 -2.77 -15.33 -7.88
CA GLY A 44 -2.05 -16.14 -6.89
C GLY A 44 -2.96 -17.13 -6.15
N TYR A 45 -4.23 -16.79 -5.92
CA TYR A 45 -5.19 -17.70 -5.31
C TYR A 45 -5.55 -18.87 -6.24
N LEU A 46 -5.88 -18.54 -7.50
CA LEU A 46 -6.29 -19.53 -8.51
C LEU A 46 -5.12 -20.40 -8.97
N ASN A 47 -3.92 -19.84 -9.03
CA ASN A 47 -2.71 -20.56 -9.41
C ASN A 47 -1.75 -20.69 -8.21
N PRO A 48 -1.95 -21.68 -7.33
CA PRO A 48 -1.11 -21.87 -6.14
C PRO A 48 0.34 -22.23 -6.48
N ASN A 49 0.63 -22.65 -7.71
CA ASN A 49 2.01 -22.93 -8.13
C ASN A 49 2.87 -21.66 -8.17
N THR A 50 2.24 -20.47 -8.17
CA THR A 50 2.93 -19.20 -7.98
C THR A 50 3.59 -19.08 -6.60
N ALA A 51 3.27 -19.95 -5.64
CA ALA A 51 3.96 -20.03 -4.36
C ALA A 51 5.47 -20.22 -4.52
N SER A 52 5.95 -20.91 -5.56
CA SER A 52 7.39 -21.06 -5.80
C SER A 52 8.13 -19.75 -6.14
N LEU A 53 7.40 -18.71 -6.57
CA LEU A 53 7.95 -17.36 -6.75
C LEU A 53 8.17 -16.65 -5.41
N PHE A 54 7.40 -17.05 -4.39
CA PHE A 54 7.41 -16.42 -3.08
C PHE A 54 8.18 -17.22 -2.04
N PHE A 55 8.25 -18.53 -2.18
CA PHE A 55 8.84 -19.46 -1.24
C PHE A 55 9.89 -20.32 -1.94
N SER A 56 11.14 -20.24 -1.46
CA SER A 56 12.14 -21.29 -1.69
C SER A 56 11.77 -22.50 -0.85
N VAL A 57 11.32 -23.57 -1.50
CA VAL A 57 10.86 -24.81 -0.86
C VAL A 57 11.71 -25.97 -1.34
N GLU A 58 12.15 -26.82 -0.42
CA GLU A 58 13.09 -27.90 -0.69
C GLU A 58 12.42 -29.27 -0.64
N SER A 59 11.27 -29.40 0.03
CA SER A 59 10.50 -30.64 0.11
C SER A 59 9.07 -30.56 -0.46
N PRO A 60 8.49 -31.68 -0.94
CA PRO A 60 7.09 -31.73 -1.37
C PRO A 60 6.09 -31.35 -0.26
N ARG A 61 6.45 -31.62 1.00
CA ARG A 61 5.64 -31.24 2.17
C ARG A 61 5.62 -29.72 2.36
N GLU A 62 6.77 -29.07 2.32
CA GLU A 62 6.88 -27.60 2.35
C GLU A 62 6.13 -26.96 1.21
N MET A 63 6.22 -27.50 0.00
CA MET A 63 5.43 -27.04 -1.15
C MET A 63 3.93 -27.15 -0.91
N GLY A 64 3.46 -28.17 -0.18
CA GLY A 64 2.06 -28.29 0.26
C GLY A 64 1.66 -27.13 1.17
N VAL A 65 2.47 -26.84 2.19
CA VAL A 65 2.24 -25.74 3.14
C VAL A 65 2.29 -24.38 2.44
N ALA A 66 3.32 -24.14 1.63
CA ALA A 66 3.49 -22.90 0.87
C ALA A 66 2.30 -22.61 -0.04
N ARG A 67 1.73 -23.62 -0.70
CA ARG A 67 0.52 -23.46 -1.52
C ARG A 67 -0.71 -23.03 -0.71
N VAL A 68 -0.90 -23.58 0.49
CA VAL A 68 -2.01 -23.20 1.38
C VAL A 68 -1.81 -21.78 1.89
N LEU A 69 -0.62 -21.46 2.42
CA LEU A 69 -0.30 -20.12 2.92
C LEU A 69 -0.38 -19.06 1.83
N SER A 70 0.13 -19.35 0.63
CA SER A 70 0.04 -18.45 -0.53
C SER A 70 -1.42 -18.16 -0.89
N ARG A 71 -2.30 -19.17 -0.89
CA ARG A 71 -3.72 -18.96 -1.16
C ARG A 71 -4.37 -18.06 -0.11
N LEU A 72 -4.14 -18.31 1.17
CA LEU A 72 -4.69 -17.48 2.24
C LEU A 72 -4.22 -16.02 2.11
N TYR A 73 -2.92 -15.82 1.86
CA TYR A 73 -2.36 -14.49 1.68
C TYR A 73 -2.91 -13.78 0.44
N CYS A 74 -3.04 -14.49 -0.69
CA CYS A 74 -3.65 -13.95 -1.91
C CYS A 74 -5.14 -13.62 -1.74
N ALA A 75 -5.89 -14.40 -0.96
CA ALA A 75 -7.26 -14.07 -0.59
C ALA A 75 -7.34 -12.77 0.23
N LEU A 76 -6.43 -12.60 1.19
CA LEU A 76 -6.33 -11.36 1.97
C LEU A 76 -5.96 -10.16 1.09
N ILE A 77 -5.00 -10.31 0.17
CA ILE A 77 -4.65 -9.26 -0.80
C ILE A 77 -5.87 -8.90 -1.65
N PHE A 78 -6.60 -9.89 -2.16
CA PHE A 78 -7.80 -9.64 -2.97
C PHE A 78 -8.86 -8.88 -2.17
N ALA A 79 -9.11 -9.29 -0.92
CA ALA A 79 -10.04 -8.61 -0.01
C ALA A 79 -9.60 -7.16 0.29
N GLN A 80 -8.30 -6.92 0.50
CA GLN A 80 -7.75 -5.56 0.58
C GLN A 80 -8.05 -4.75 -0.68
N GLY A 81 -7.96 -5.34 -1.86
CA GLY A 81 -8.36 -4.71 -3.12
C GLY A 81 -9.80 -4.18 -3.09
N ILE A 82 -10.75 -4.96 -2.56
CA ILE A 82 -12.15 -4.54 -2.37
C ILE A 82 -12.23 -3.36 -1.40
N MET A 83 -11.59 -3.48 -0.24
CA MET A 83 -11.61 -2.44 0.79
C MET A 83 -11.06 -1.11 0.27
N ILE A 84 -9.92 -1.14 -0.42
CA ILE A 84 -9.30 0.05 -1.01
C ILE A 84 -10.21 0.67 -2.07
N TRP A 85 -10.79 -0.16 -2.94
CA TRP A 85 -11.70 0.34 -3.98
C TRP A 85 -12.88 1.10 -3.39
N ARG A 86 -13.43 0.61 -2.28
CA ARG A 86 -14.52 1.26 -1.55
C ARG A 86 -14.02 2.50 -0.80
N ALA A 87 -12.85 2.43 -0.16
CA ALA A 87 -12.24 3.54 0.57
C ALA A 87 -11.99 4.79 -0.28
N ARG A 88 -11.77 4.62 -1.59
CA ARG A 88 -11.66 5.75 -2.54
C ARG A 88 -12.89 6.65 -2.55
N LYS A 89 -14.08 6.09 -2.29
CA LYS A 89 -15.37 6.79 -2.30
C LYS A 89 -15.73 7.39 -0.94
N ILE A 90 -14.96 7.11 0.11
CA ILE A 90 -15.18 7.67 1.44
C ILE A 90 -14.80 9.16 1.40
N ASN A 91 -15.73 10.02 1.79
CA ASN A 91 -15.51 11.47 1.86
C ASN A 91 -15.14 11.96 3.27
N ASP A 92 -15.06 11.04 4.23
CA ASP A 92 -14.57 11.30 5.58
C ASP A 92 -13.04 11.24 5.63
N GLY A 93 -12.44 12.33 6.09
CA GLY A 93 -11.00 12.47 6.17
C GLY A 93 -10.33 11.67 7.26
N GLU A 94 -10.96 11.57 8.42
CA GLU A 94 -10.40 10.82 9.54
C GLU A 94 -10.41 9.32 9.24
N ILE A 95 -11.52 8.82 8.69
CA ILE A 95 -11.62 7.43 8.25
C ILE A 95 -10.58 7.14 7.16
N LYS A 96 -10.46 8.01 6.16
CA LYS A 96 -9.48 7.82 5.08
C LYS A 96 -8.05 7.84 5.63
N ARG A 97 -7.73 8.75 6.54
CA ARG A 97 -6.42 8.82 7.21
C ARG A 97 -6.13 7.56 8.02
N ALA A 98 -7.10 7.05 8.77
CA ALA A 98 -6.98 5.80 9.51
C ALA A 98 -6.68 4.61 8.59
N PHE A 99 -7.33 4.54 7.42
CA PHE A 99 -7.02 3.54 6.38
C PHE A 99 -5.57 3.66 5.87
N ILE A 100 -5.12 4.87 5.52
CA ILE A 100 -3.74 5.08 5.03
C ILE A 100 -2.72 4.72 6.10
N LEU A 101 -2.96 5.11 7.36
CA LEU A 101 -2.11 4.76 8.50
C LEU A 101 -2.05 3.25 8.72
N ALA A 102 -3.18 2.55 8.66
CA ALA A 102 -3.21 1.10 8.80
C ALA A 102 -2.39 0.40 7.69
N TYR A 103 -2.47 0.89 6.45
CA TYR A 103 -1.61 0.40 5.36
C TYR A 103 -0.13 0.70 5.60
N PHE A 104 0.21 1.89 6.04
CA PHE A 104 1.58 2.24 6.40
C PHE A 104 2.16 1.28 7.44
N VAL A 105 1.43 1.06 8.55
CA VAL A 105 1.86 0.16 9.63
C VAL A 105 1.97 -1.29 9.13
N CYS A 106 1.00 -1.77 8.37
CA CYS A 106 1.01 -3.12 7.79
C CYS A 106 2.24 -3.33 6.87
N PHE A 107 2.52 -2.37 5.98
CA PHE A 107 3.67 -2.45 5.09
C PHE A 107 5.00 -2.28 5.80
N LEU A 108 5.06 -1.45 6.86
CA LEU A 108 6.25 -1.33 7.69
C LEU A 108 6.59 -2.66 8.35
N PHE A 109 5.64 -3.30 9.03
CA PHE A 109 5.88 -4.60 9.65
C PHE A 109 6.20 -5.69 8.64
N SER A 110 5.50 -5.70 7.50
CA SER A 110 5.81 -6.61 6.38
C SER A 110 7.25 -6.40 5.87
N THR A 111 7.67 -5.14 5.71
CA THR A 111 9.03 -4.80 5.25
C THR A 111 10.07 -5.31 6.24
N VAL A 112 9.88 -5.05 7.54
CA VAL A 112 10.78 -5.53 8.59
C VAL A 112 10.85 -7.05 8.59
N ALA A 113 9.71 -7.75 8.49
CA ALA A 113 9.67 -9.20 8.44
C ALA A 113 10.46 -9.76 7.25
N VAL A 114 10.28 -9.22 6.04
CA VAL A 114 11.02 -9.68 4.85
C VAL A 114 12.52 -9.35 4.96
N ILE A 115 12.90 -8.20 5.56
CA ILE A 115 14.31 -7.89 5.80
C ILE A 115 14.93 -8.89 6.77
N MET A 116 14.27 -9.20 7.89
CA MET A 116 14.77 -10.14 8.88
C MET A 116 14.94 -11.54 8.27
N GLU A 117 13.98 -11.99 7.48
CA GLU A 117 14.05 -13.27 6.76
C GLU A 117 15.17 -13.29 5.71
N HIS A 118 15.38 -12.16 5.03
CA HIS A 118 16.47 -12.05 4.06
C HIS A 118 17.86 -12.05 4.71
N LEU A 119 17.98 -11.50 5.93
CA LEU A 119 19.23 -11.46 6.69
C LEU A 119 19.56 -12.79 7.36
N SER A 120 18.57 -13.57 7.79
CA SER A 120 18.80 -14.91 8.33
C SER A 120 19.31 -15.88 7.26
N ASN A 121 19.06 -15.58 5.98
CA ASN A 121 19.37 -16.46 4.85
C ASN A 121 18.81 -17.88 5.06
N GLU A 122 17.76 -17.98 5.87
CA GLU A 122 17.00 -19.20 6.12
C GLU A 122 15.81 -19.24 5.15
N GLY A 123 15.40 -20.46 4.82
CA GLY A 123 14.56 -20.75 3.66
C GLY A 123 13.26 -19.96 3.63
N ILE A 124 13.01 -19.36 2.46
CA ILE A 124 11.74 -18.90 1.83
C ILE A 124 12.01 -17.64 1.01
N VAL A 125 12.88 -16.74 1.52
CA VAL A 125 13.34 -15.51 0.85
C VAL A 125 14.87 -15.53 0.73
N ASP A 126 15.39 -16.58 0.12
CA ASP A 126 16.81 -16.74 -0.16
C ASP A 126 17.38 -15.46 -0.85
N GLY A 127 18.67 -15.17 -0.67
CA GLY A 127 19.40 -13.94 -1.08
C GLY A 127 19.32 -13.53 -2.57
N LYS A 128 18.50 -14.24 -3.35
CA LYS A 128 18.27 -14.16 -4.78
C LYS A 128 17.45 -12.92 -5.16
N PHE A 129 17.47 -12.61 -6.45
CA PHE A 129 16.79 -11.48 -7.09
C PHE A 129 15.35 -11.23 -6.59
N PHE A 130 14.55 -12.29 -6.41
CA PHE A 130 13.16 -12.18 -5.97
C PHE A 130 13.01 -11.70 -4.52
N GLY A 131 13.95 -12.01 -3.63
CA GLY A 131 13.92 -11.54 -2.24
C GLY A 131 14.15 -10.03 -2.14
N VAL A 132 15.21 -9.55 -2.81
CA VAL A 132 15.51 -8.11 -2.90
C VAL A 132 14.37 -7.34 -3.56
N MET A 133 13.76 -7.89 -4.61
CA MET A 133 12.60 -7.28 -5.26
C MET A 133 11.41 -7.11 -4.30
N LYS A 134 11.10 -8.13 -3.48
CA LYS A 134 10.03 -8.04 -2.47
C LYS A 134 10.31 -6.94 -1.45
N ILE A 135 11.55 -6.85 -0.95
CA ILE A 135 11.96 -5.79 -0.01
C ILE A 135 11.78 -4.42 -0.65
N ALA A 136 12.26 -4.24 -1.89
CA ALA A 136 12.14 -2.97 -2.60
C ALA A 136 10.68 -2.54 -2.79
N VAL A 137 9.79 -3.47 -3.16
CA VAL A 137 8.35 -3.19 -3.29
C VAL A 137 7.74 -2.82 -1.94
N MET A 138 8.02 -3.58 -0.89
CA MET A 138 7.46 -3.33 0.45
C MET A 138 7.96 -2.02 1.06
N MET A 139 9.24 -1.70 0.87
CA MET A 139 9.80 -0.39 1.22
C MET A 139 9.12 0.74 0.43
N GLY A 140 8.95 0.57 -0.89
CA GLY A 140 8.28 1.56 -1.74
C GLY A 140 6.84 1.84 -1.28
N LEU A 141 6.09 0.79 -0.95
CA LEU A 141 4.75 0.91 -0.39
C LEU A 141 4.77 1.60 0.99
N THR A 142 5.67 1.20 1.88
CA THR A 142 5.83 1.80 3.21
C THR A 142 6.13 3.30 3.11
N VAL A 143 7.10 3.68 2.29
CA VAL A 143 7.46 5.08 2.06
C VAL A 143 6.29 5.84 1.41
N GLY A 144 5.64 5.25 0.41
CA GLY A 144 4.49 5.84 -0.27
C GLY A 144 3.34 6.15 0.69
N TYR A 145 2.88 5.17 1.46
CA TYR A 145 1.81 5.35 2.44
C TYR A 145 2.23 6.24 3.63
N GLY A 146 3.49 6.14 4.08
CA GLY A 146 4.05 7.00 5.11
C GLY A 146 4.09 8.47 4.68
N TRP A 147 4.45 8.75 3.43
CA TRP A 147 4.41 10.09 2.85
C TRP A 147 3.01 10.72 2.95
N PHE A 148 1.98 9.97 2.55
CA PHE A 148 0.59 10.43 2.67
C PHE A 148 0.09 10.54 4.12
N THR A 149 0.69 9.80 5.06
CA THR A 149 0.28 9.81 6.47
C THR A 149 0.86 11.00 7.24
N PHE A 150 2.15 11.30 7.03
CA PHE A 150 2.91 12.25 7.87
C PHE A 150 3.21 13.59 7.19
N PHE A 151 3.30 13.64 5.85
CA PHE A 151 3.79 14.82 5.13
C PHE A 151 2.71 15.51 4.28
N GLN A 152 1.55 14.90 4.06
CA GLN A 152 0.45 15.52 3.33
C GLN A 152 -0.41 16.39 4.27
N PRO A 153 -0.81 17.62 3.86
CA PRO A 153 -1.64 18.50 4.69
C PRO A 153 -2.98 17.86 5.05
N PRO A 154 -3.55 18.07 6.25
CA PRO A 154 -4.85 17.49 6.67
C PRO A 154 -5.99 17.70 5.66
N ALA A 155 -5.92 18.77 4.86
CA ALA A 155 -6.89 19.09 3.82
C ALA A 155 -6.94 18.09 2.63
N THR A 156 -5.94 17.22 2.47
CA THR A 156 -6.04 16.03 1.59
C THR A 156 -7.20 15.14 1.98
N PHE A 157 -7.52 15.12 3.26
CA PHE A 157 -8.51 14.26 3.85
C PHE A 157 -9.83 14.98 4.14
N ALA A 158 -9.82 16.30 4.38
CA ALA A 158 -11.02 17.07 4.68
C ALA A 158 -12.15 16.93 3.63
N LEU A 159 -13.42 17.11 4.02
CA LEU A 159 -14.53 17.22 3.08
C LEU A 159 -14.29 18.39 2.10
N ALA A 160 -14.79 18.28 0.86
CA ALA A 160 -15.09 19.50 0.11
C ALA A 160 -16.17 20.22 0.93
N ALA A 161 -15.82 21.33 1.57
CA ALA A 161 -16.77 22.09 2.38
C ALA A 161 -18.03 22.34 1.53
N HIS A 162 -19.16 21.84 2.01
CA HIS A 162 -20.47 22.13 1.45
C HIS A 162 -20.58 23.67 1.40
N HIS A 163 -20.79 24.22 0.21
CA HIS A 163 -21.49 25.49 0.08
C HIS A 163 -22.83 25.30 0.77
N GLN A 164 -22.93 25.71 2.04
CA GLN A 164 -24.20 25.93 2.69
C GLN A 164 -24.76 27.21 2.08
N TYR A 165 -25.91 27.06 1.44
CA TYR A 165 -26.74 28.12 0.87
C TYR A 165 -27.18 29.11 1.95
#